data_AF-A0A7W1RYL7-F1
#
_entry.id   AF-A0A7W1RYL7-F1
#
_cell.length_a   1.000
_cell.length_b   1.000
_cell.length_c   1.000
_cell.angle_alpha   90.00
_cell.angle_beta   90.00
_cell.angle_gamma   90.00
#
_symmetry.space_group_name_H-M   'P 1'
#
loop_
_entity.id
_entity.type
_entity.pdbx_description
1 polymer ?
#
loop_
_entity_poly.entity_id
_entity_poly.type
_entity_poly.pdbx_seq_one_letter_code
_entity_poly.pdbx_strand_id
1 'polypeptide(L)'
;MPSNPLPVAVVRQPSRWSWIWLLPPLALGLTVVLSYRAWLSRGPSVNIAFTEGSGLKAGDPVRYRGIDVGQVSSVRLRDDGAGVRVAITLTDDARACTYGGTLFWVVRPQVGINAIRGLDTLIGSRYVAVLPGTGAPQPTFIGLDEPPVPEALTPGALDLSMQAENRGSLKPGAPVLYRQIQVGSVVSVGLASDASAIEARVRVRPEFARLVRAGTKFWDAGGLRIDAGLTGITVRMSSFEALAGGGIAFATPPDAGPAVTTGHRFSLHAEADDEWLTWKPSLALEPDATARELALPRPLRATLAW
;
A
#
# COMPACT_ATOMS: atom_id res chain seq x y z
N MET A 1 101.90 -2.68 -38.65
CA MET A 1 100.44 -2.47 -38.55
C MET A 1 99.99 -2.97 -37.18
N PRO A 2 99.23 -2.20 -36.40
CA PRO A 2 98.82 -2.61 -35.05
C PRO A 2 97.68 -3.65 -35.15
N SER A 3 97.80 -4.75 -34.41
CA SER A 3 96.75 -5.76 -34.30
C SER A 3 95.69 -5.31 -33.29
N ASN A 4 94.50 -4.94 -33.79
CA ASN A 4 93.35 -4.60 -32.97
C ASN A 4 92.72 -5.89 -32.42
N PRO A 5 92.58 -6.09 -31.09
CA PRO A 5 91.94 -7.29 -30.57
C PRO A 5 90.42 -7.24 -30.85
N LEU A 6 89.87 -8.39 -31.26
CA LEU A 6 88.45 -8.55 -31.56
C LEU A 6 87.58 -8.31 -30.30
N PRO A 7 86.41 -7.67 -30.43
CA PRO A 7 85.53 -7.41 -29.30
C PRO A 7 84.96 -8.72 -28.73
N VAL A 8 85.12 -8.92 -27.42
CA VAL A 8 84.59 -10.09 -26.71
C VAL A 8 83.15 -9.82 -26.28
N ALA A 9 82.22 -10.68 -26.70
CA ALA A 9 80.81 -10.58 -26.37
C ALA A 9 80.56 -10.95 -24.89
N VAL A 10 80.11 -9.97 -24.11
CA VAL A 10 79.65 -10.20 -22.73
C VAL A 10 78.22 -10.74 -22.78
N VAL A 11 78.07 -12.06 -22.70
CA VAL A 11 76.76 -12.72 -22.63
C VAL A 11 76.16 -12.47 -21.23
N ARG A 12 75.25 -11.49 -21.14
CA ARG A 12 74.36 -11.36 -19.97
C ARG A 12 73.36 -12.50 -20.01
N GLN A 13 73.49 -13.46 -19.10
CA GLN A 13 72.46 -14.49 -18.92
C GLN A 13 71.16 -13.80 -18.44
N PRO A 14 70.03 -13.92 -19.16
CA PRO A 14 68.77 -13.39 -18.67
C PRO A 14 68.35 -14.17 -17.41
N SER A 15 67.91 -13.44 -16.39
CA SER A 15 67.43 -14.02 -15.13
C SER A 15 66.37 -15.09 -15.42
N ARG A 16 66.64 -16.33 -14.97
CA ARG A 16 65.82 -17.52 -15.21
C ARG A 16 64.44 -17.46 -14.55
N TRP A 17 64.17 -16.45 -13.74
CA TRP A 17 62.85 -16.22 -13.15
C TRP A 17 62.36 -14.84 -13.55
N SER A 18 61.71 -14.78 -14.69
CA SER A 18 61.02 -13.57 -15.13
C SER A 18 59.85 -13.31 -14.18
N TRP A 19 59.85 -12.14 -13.52
CA TRP A 19 58.75 -11.63 -12.67
C TRP A 19 57.36 -11.73 -13.33
N ILE A 20 57.34 -11.82 -14.67
CA ILE A 20 56.18 -12.13 -15.51
C ILE A 20 55.40 -13.38 -15.04
N TRP A 21 56.03 -14.37 -14.40
CA TRP A 21 55.32 -15.54 -13.84
C TRP A 21 54.49 -15.25 -12.58
N LEU A 22 54.60 -14.05 -11.99
CA LEU A 22 53.68 -13.59 -10.93
C LEU A 22 52.36 -13.05 -11.50
N LEU A 23 52.30 -12.74 -12.79
CA LEU A 23 51.12 -12.16 -13.43
C LEU A 23 49.91 -13.13 -13.45
N PRO A 24 50.07 -14.43 -13.76
CA PRO A 24 48.97 -15.40 -13.70
C PRO A 24 48.35 -15.59 -12.30
N PRO A 25 49.10 -15.85 -11.21
CA PRO A 25 48.51 -16.00 -9.88
C PRO A 25 47.93 -14.68 -9.35
N LEU A 26 48.49 -13.53 -9.73
CA LEU A 26 47.92 -12.22 -9.41
C LEU A 26 46.55 -12.04 -10.08
N ALA A 27 46.45 -12.33 -11.38
CA ALA A 27 45.19 -12.26 -12.12
C ALA A 27 44.15 -13.23 -11.54
N LEU A 28 44.56 -14.46 -11.22
CA LEU A 28 43.71 -15.45 -10.57
C LEU A 28 43.20 -14.95 -9.21
N GLY A 29 44.09 -14.42 -8.36
CA GLY A 29 43.72 -13.81 -7.09
C GLY A 29 42.71 -12.68 -7.24
N LEU A 30 42.90 -11.81 -8.24
CA LEU A 30 41.96 -10.73 -8.54
C LEU A 30 40.59 -11.27 -8.95
N THR A 31 40.53 -12.30 -9.80
CA THR A 31 39.27 -12.93 -10.22
C THR A 31 38.52 -13.60 -9.06
N VAL A 32 39.25 -14.26 -8.15
CA VAL A 32 38.68 -14.85 -6.94
C VAL A 32 38.12 -13.76 -6.03
N VAL A 33 38.87 -12.67 -5.82
CA VAL A 33 38.42 -11.54 -4.98
C VAL A 33 37.18 -10.86 -5.58
N LEU A 34 37.17 -10.58 -6.88
CA LEU A 34 36.01 -9.97 -7.54
C LEU A 34 34.78 -10.89 -7.50
N SER A 35 34.97 -12.18 -7.72
CA SER A 35 33.88 -13.17 -7.62
C SER A 35 33.35 -13.31 -6.20
N TYR A 36 34.24 -13.33 -5.21
CA TYR A 36 33.89 -13.43 -3.79
C TYR A 36 33.12 -12.19 -3.32
N ARG A 37 33.57 -11.00 -3.72
CA ARG A 37 32.84 -9.74 -3.45
C ARG A 37 31.48 -9.73 -4.12
N ALA A 38 31.35 -10.20 -5.37
CA ALA A 38 30.07 -10.30 -6.06
C ALA A 38 29.09 -11.28 -5.39
N TRP A 39 29.60 -12.32 -4.72
CA TRP A 39 28.77 -13.26 -3.95
C TRP A 39 28.29 -12.67 -2.62
N LEU A 40 29.16 -11.98 -1.89
CA LEU A 40 28.82 -11.33 -0.62
C LEU A 40 27.92 -10.10 -0.76
N SER A 41 27.87 -9.50 -1.96
CA SER A 41 27.06 -8.30 -2.23
C SER A 41 25.59 -8.60 -2.59
N ARG A 42 25.17 -9.88 -2.54
CA ARG A 42 23.77 -10.24 -2.80
C ARG A 42 22.94 -9.87 -1.59
N GLY A 43 22.01 -8.93 -1.76
CA GLY A 43 21.07 -8.57 -0.71
C GLY A 43 20.15 -9.75 -0.34
N PRO A 44 19.37 -9.60 0.75
CA PRO A 44 18.59 -10.69 1.30
C PRO A 44 17.58 -11.21 0.27
N SER A 45 17.43 -12.54 0.21
CA SER A 45 16.48 -13.18 -0.68
C SER A 45 15.32 -13.77 0.12
N VAL A 46 14.09 -13.55 -0.35
CA VAL A 46 12.87 -14.04 0.30
C VAL A 46 11.99 -14.77 -0.70
N ASN A 47 11.22 -15.74 -0.21
CA ASN A 47 10.29 -16.53 -1.00
C ASN A 47 8.86 -16.08 -0.72
N ILE A 48 8.10 -15.82 -1.78
CA ILE A 48 6.71 -15.38 -1.70
C ILE A 48 5.83 -16.41 -2.40
N ALA A 49 4.82 -16.92 -1.71
CA ALA A 49 3.82 -17.79 -2.29
C ALA A 49 2.62 -16.97 -2.77
N PHE A 50 2.30 -17.03 -4.07
CA PHE A 50 1.11 -16.41 -4.65
C PHE A 50 0.13 -17.48 -5.14
N THR A 51 -1.17 -17.20 -5.08
CA THR A 51 -2.21 -18.04 -5.68
C THR A 51 -2.12 -17.96 -7.21
N GLU A 52 -1.97 -16.74 -7.76
CA GLU A 52 -1.83 -16.50 -9.19
C GLU A 52 -0.46 -15.92 -9.58
N GLY A 53 0.29 -16.64 -10.41
CA GLY A 53 1.58 -16.20 -10.93
C GLY A 53 1.54 -15.49 -12.29
N SER A 54 0.36 -15.35 -12.89
CA SER A 54 0.20 -15.08 -14.33
C SER A 54 0.89 -13.79 -14.79
N GLY A 55 2.06 -13.92 -15.44
CA GLY A 55 2.79 -12.82 -16.05
C GLY A 55 3.93 -12.21 -15.23
N LEU A 56 4.28 -12.78 -14.06
CA LEU A 56 5.55 -12.42 -13.39
C LEU A 56 6.69 -13.22 -14.04
N LYS A 57 7.84 -12.57 -14.24
CA LYS A 57 9.05 -13.19 -14.78
C LYS A 57 10.28 -12.78 -13.97
N ALA A 58 11.36 -13.55 -14.12
CA ALA A 58 12.66 -13.15 -13.59
C ALA A 58 13.07 -11.79 -14.20
N GLY A 59 13.56 -10.89 -13.36
CA GLY A 59 13.94 -9.52 -13.69
C GLY A 59 12.85 -8.47 -13.43
N ASP A 60 11.60 -8.86 -13.13
CA ASP A 60 10.57 -7.87 -12.79
C ASP A 60 10.95 -7.12 -11.50
N PRO A 61 10.75 -5.79 -11.42
CA PRO A 61 11.18 -5.02 -10.27
C PRO A 61 10.28 -5.28 -9.05
N VAL A 62 10.87 -5.17 -7.87
CA VAL A 62 10.14 -5.09 -6.59
C VAL A 62 10.17 -3.64 -6.14
N ARG A 63 9.00 -3.04 -5.86
CA ARG A 63 8.87 -1.61 -5.58
C ARG A 63 8.24 -1.32 -4.23
N TYR A 64 8.85 -0.41 -3.48
CA TYR A 64 8.24 0.22 -2.31
C TYR A 64 7.93 1.68 -2.63
N ARG A 65 6.66 2.09 -2.57
CA ARG A 65 6.23 3.47 -2.86
C ARG A 65 6.78 4.03 -4.19
N GLY A 66 6.91 3.18 -5.20
CA GLY A 66 7.43 3.54 -6.53
C GLY A 66 8.95 3.48 -6.69
N ILE A 67 9.71 3.19 -5.63
CA ILE A 67 11.17 3.06 -5.65
C ILE A 67 11.53 1.58 -5.80
N ASP A 68 12.46 1.25 -6.71
CA ASP A 68 12.97 -0.11 -6.89
C ASP A 68 13.82 -0.53 -5.69
N VAL A 69 13.40 -1.58 -4.99
CA VAL A 69 14.02 -2.12 -3.75
C VAL A 69 14.46 -3.58 -3.90
N GLY A 70 14.36 -4.12 -5.10
CA GLY A 70 14.71 -5.50 -5.40
C GLY A 70 14.22 -5.94 -6.77
N GLN A 71 14.42 -7.21 -7.09
CA GLN A 71 14.00 -7.83 -8.34
C GLN A 71 13.54 -9.27 -8.13
N VAL A 72 12.67 -9.75 -9.00
CA VAL A 72 12.26 -11.15 -9.06
C VAL A 72 13.40 -11.98 -9.62
N SER A 73 13.88 -12.95 -8.83
CA SER A 73 15.00 -13.82 -9.18
C SER A 73 14.52 -15.07 -9.91
N SER A 74 13.39 -15.65 -9.49
CA SER A 74 12.76 -16.77 -10.21
C SER A 74 11.29 -16.94 -9.86
N VAL A 75 10.54 -17.52 -10.80
CA VAL A 75 9.14 -17.92 -10.61
C VAL A 75 9.05 -19.42 -10.89
N ARG A 76 8.56 -20.20 -9.92
CA ARG A 76 8.38 -21.64 -10.06
C ARG A 76 6.97 -22.04 -9.63
N LEU A 77 6.43 -23.10 -10.22
CA LEU A 77 5.21 -23.70 -9.70
C LEU A 77 5.50 -24.29 -8.31
N ARG A 78 4.56 -24.17 -7.38
CA ARG A 78 4.69 -24.82 -6.07
C ARG A 78 4.43 -26.32 -6.24
N ASP A 79 5.06 -27.13 -5.39
CA ASP A 79 5.05 -28.59 -5.48
C ASP A 79 3.64 -29.20 -5.35
N ASP A 80 2.71 -28.47 -4.71
CA ASP A 80 1.30 -28.83 -4.53
C ASP A 80 0.39 -28.43 -5.70
N GLY A 81 0.91 -27.72 -6.72
CA GLY A 81 0.14 -27.20 -7.85
C GLY A 81 -0.85 -26.08 -7.50
N ALA A 82 -0.97 -25.68 -6.23
CA ALA A 82 -1.97 -24.72 -5.76
C ALA A 82 -1.51 -23.25 -5.88
N GLY A 83 -0.44 -22.98 -6.61
CA GLY A 83 0.06 -21.63 -6.82
C GLY A 83 1.50 -21.57 -7.33
N VAL A 84 2.12 -20.39 -7.21
CA VAL A 84 3.52 -20.16 -7.60
C VAL A 84 4.37 -19.73 -6.40
N ARG A 85 5.63 -20.16 -6.40
CA ARG A 85 6.68 -19.68 -5.50
C ARG A 85 7.56 -18.70 -6.28
N VAL A 86 7.56 -17.46 -5.84
CA VAL A 86 8.36 -16.36 -6.41
C VAL A 86 9.52 -16.09 -5.45
N ALA A 87 10.75 -16.28 -5.93
CA ALA A 87 11.94 -15.87 -5.19
C ALA A 87 12.31 -14.46 -5.62
N ILE A 88 12.45 -13.54 -4.67
CA ILE A 88 12.91 -12.18 -4.92
C ILE A 88 14.24 -11.94 -4.21
N THR A 89 15.10 -11.14 -4.83
CA THR A 89 16.33 -10.64 -4.22
C THR A 89 16.17 -9.15 -3.98
N LEU A 90 16.25 -8.75 -2.72
CA LEU A 90 16.14 -7.37 -2.27
C LEU A 90 17.52 -6.70 -2.28
N THR A 91 17.55 -5.38 -2.29
CA THR A 91 18.76 -4.60 -2.06
C THR A 91 19.11 -4.57 -0.56
N ASP A 92 20.36 -4.22 -0.20
CA ASP A 92 20.81 -4.27 1.19
C ASP A 92 20.10 -3.23 2.10
N ASP A 93 19.69 -2.10 1.51
CA ASP A 93 18.88 -1.06 2.14
C ASP A 93 17.40 -1.46 2.34
N ALA A 94 16.95 -2.54 1.68
CA ALA A 94 15.58 -3.03 1.74
C ALA A 94 15.37 -4.18 2.75
N ARG A 95 16.30 -4.37 3.71
CA ARG A 95 16.20 -5.41 4.77
C ARG A 95 14.90 -5.35 5.57
N ALA A 96 14.31 -4.16 5.75
CA ALA A 96 13.01 -4.01 6.43
C ALA A 96 11.87 -4.79 5.73
N CYS A 97 11.98 -5.06 4.42
CA CYS A 97 11.03 -5.88 3.67
C CYS A 97 11.13 -7.39 3.99
N THR A 98 12.08 -7.79 4.83
CA THR A 98 12.22 -9.19 5.27
C THR A 98 11.55 -9.44 6.63
N TYR A 99 10.92 -8.43 7.21
CA TYR A 99 10.32 -8.52 8.54
C TYR A 99 8.90 -9.07 8.49
N GLY A 100 8.49 -9.73 9.58
CA GLY A 100 7.15 -10.25 9.75
C GLY A 100 6.08 -9.16 9.61
N GLY A 101 4.97 -9.51 8.97
CA GLY A 101 3.90 -8.55 8.64
C GLY A 101 4.16 -7.73 7.37
N THR A 102 5.27 -7.99 6.65
CA THR A 102 5.47 -7.41 5.32
C THR A 102 4.44 -7.98 4.35
N LEU A 103 3.81 -7.09 3.58
CA LEU A 103 2.82 -7.45 2.57
C LEU A 103 3.44 -7.33 1.18
N PHE A 104 3.20 -8.31 0.33
CA PHE A 104 3.61 -8.32 -1.07
C PHE A 104 2.38 -8.51 -1.95
N TRP A 105 2.27 -7.78 -3.05
CA TRP A 105 1.21 -7.97 -4.03
C TRP A 105 1.70 -7.67 -5.44
N VAL A 106 1.02 -8.23 -6.44
CA VAL A 106 1.39 -8.04 -7.83
C VAL A 106 0.57 -6.92 -8.45
N VAL A 107 1.24 -5.87 -8.94
CA VAL A 107 0.56 -4.76 -9.62
C VAL A 107 0.49 -5.05 -11.11
N ARG A 108 -0.74 -5.11 -11.63
CA ARG A 108 -1.04 -5.34 -13.05
C ARG A 108 -1.34 -3.98 -13.72
N PRO A 109 -0.79 -3.69 -14.92
CA PRO A 109 -1.17 -2.49 -15.65
C PRO A 109 -2.65 -2.57 -16.02
N GLN A 110 -3.42 -1.51 -15.73
CA GLN A 110 -4.85 -1.45 -16.06
C GLN A 110 -5.02 -1.00 -17.52
N VAL A 111 -5.84 -1.73 -18.28
CA VAL A 111 -6.15 -1.40 -19.67
C VAL A 111 -7.30 -0.40 -19.70
N GLY A 112 -7.03 0.85 -20.10
CA GLY A 112 -8.06 1.86 -20.31
C GLY A 112 -8.65 1.78 -21.73
N ILE A 113 -9.98 1.79 -21.85
CA ILE A 113 -10.72 1.77 -23.12
C ILE A 113 -10.44 3.04 -23.98
N ASN A 114 -9.83 4.08 -23.42
CA ASN A 114 -9.38 5.28 -24.16
C ASN A 114 -8.05 5.10 -24.91
N ALA A 115 -7.41 3.91 -24.89
CA ALA A 115 -6.13 3.64 -25.52
C ALA A 115 -6.16 3.47 -27.06
N ILE A 116 -7.27 3.84 -27.73
CA ILE A 116 -7.52 3.50 -29.15
C ILE A 116 -6.97 4.55 -30.16
N ARG A 117 -6.12 5.50 -29.75
CA ARG A 117 -5.43 6.38 -30.72
C ARG A 117 -3.95 6.54 -30.36
N GLY A 118 -3.13 5.65 -30.90
CA GLY A 118 -1.69 5.62 -30.72
C GLY A 118 -1.23 4.25 -30.22
N LEU A 119 -1.13 3.30 -31.14
CA LEU A 119 -0.48 2.00 -30.92
C LEU A 119 0.98 2.21 -30.50
N ASP A 120 1.24 2.31 -29.19
CA ASP A 120 2.54 1.97 -28.57
C ASP A 120 2.58 1.93 -27.02
N THR A 121 1.45 1.89 -26.30
CA THR A 121 1.43 2.19 -24.84
C THR A 121 1.09 1.02 -23.91
N LEU A 122 1.53 -0.19 -24.23
CA LEU A 122 1.57 -1.32 -23.27
C LEU A 122 2.99 -1.51 -22.69
N ILE A 123 3.63 -0.44 -22.19
CA ILE A 123 4.99 -0.52 -21.62
C ILE A 123 4.97 -0.22 -20.12
N GLY A 124 3.96 -0.71 -19.40
CA GLY A 124 4.05 -0.85 -17.95
C GLY A 124 4.63 -2.22 -17.62
N SER A 125 5.90 -2.31 -17.20
CA SER A 125 6.43 -3.58 -16.68
C SER A 125 5.65 -3.97 -15.43
N ARG A 126 5.08 -5.17 -15.41
CA ARG A 126 4.51 -5.76 -14.20
C ARG A 126 5.57 -5.78 -13.10
N TYR A 127 5.15 -5.50 -11.87
CA TYR A 127 6.06 -5.39 -10.75
C TYR A 127 5.41 -5.92 -9.48
N VAL A 128 6.26 -6.35 -8.55
CA VAL A 128 5.82 -6.73 -7.21
C VAL A 128 5.90 -5.48 -6.33
N ALA A 129 4.80 -5.08 -5.72
CA ALA A 129 4.82 -4.05 -4.71
C ALA A 129 5.03 -4.68 -3.33
N VAL A 130 5.74 -3.98 -2.46
CA VAL A 130 6.02 -4.41 -1.09
C VAL A 130 5.62 -3.32 -0.11
N LEU A 131 5.25 -3.72 1.11
CA LEU A 131 5.07 -2.82 2.25
C LEU A 131 5.72 -3.44 3.50
N PRO A 132 6.81 -2.85 4.04
CA PRO A 132 7.51 -3.38 5.19
C PRO A 132 6.64 -3.54 6.44
N GLY A 133 6.79 -4.67 7.12
CA GLY A 133 6.24 -4.93 8.45
C GLY A 133 7.24 -4.62 9.57
N THR A 134 6.79 -4.75 10.82
CA THR A 134 7.59 -4.47 12.03
C THR A 134 7.90 -5.72 12.87
N GLY A 135 7.56 -6.91 12.38
CA GLY A 135 7.78 -8.17 13.08
C GLY A 135 9.23 -8.70 12.99
N ALA A 136 9.45 -9.91 13.51
CA ALA A 136 10.74 -10.59 13.41
C ALA A 136 11.08 -10.98 11.95
N PRO A 137 12.37 -11.05 11.56
CA PRO A 137 12.79 -11.45 10.22
C PRO A 137 12.24 -12.83 9.83
N GLN A 138 11.67 -12.94 8.63
CA GLN A 138 11.09 -14.17 8.08
C GLN A 138 11.52 -14.36 6.62
N PRO A 139 11.86 -15.60 6.20
CA PRO A 139 12.31 -15.87 4.84
C PRO A 139 11.16 -16.16 3.85
N THR A 140 9.95 -16.41 4.37
CA THR A 140 8.80 -16.85 3.58
C THR A 140 7.57 -15.98 3.86
N PHE A 141 6.88 -15.57 2.80
CA PHE A 141 5.71 -14.71 2.85
C PHE A 141 4.59 -15.27 1.99
N ILE A 142 3.36 -14.89 2.33
CA ILE A 142 2.18 -15.11 1.49
C ILE A 142 1.90 -13.80 0.77
N GLY A 143 1.87 -13.87 -0.56
CA GLY A 143 1.54 -12.75 -1.41
C GLY A 143 0.04 -12.55 -1.52
N LEU A 144 -0.39 -11.30 -1.53
CA LEU A 144 -1.77 -10.88 -1.77
C LEU A 144 -2.02 -10.79 -3.28
N ASP A 145 -3.17 -11.27 -3.72
CA ASP A 145 -3.57 -11.20 -5.14
C ASP A 145 -4.02 -9.78 -5.53
N GLU A 146 -4.53 -9.00 -4.57
CA GLU A 146 -4.98 -7.61 -4.73
C GLU A 146 -4.13 -6.64 -3.89
N PRO A 147 -3.97 -5.38 -4.35
CA PRO A 147 -3.32 -4.36 -3.55
C PRO A 147 -4.06 -4.14 -2.22
N PRO A 148 -3.34 -3.99 -1.10
CA PRO A 148 -3.97 -3.59 0.15
C PRO A 148 -4.59 -2.21 -0.03
N VAL A 149 -5.77 -2.03 0.55
CA VAL A 149 -6.46 -0.74 0.55
C VAL A 149 -5.56 0.29 1.25
N PRO A 150 -5.28 1.48 0.67
CA PRO A 150 -4.32 2.45 1.22
C PRO A 150 -4.56 2.80 2.70
N GLU A 151 -5.83 2.93 3.10
CA GLU A 151 -6.21 3.19 4.48
C GLU A 151 -5.81 2.05 5.42
N ALA A 152 -5.76 0.80 4.94
CA ALA A 152 -5.27 -0.36 5.70
C ALA A 152 -3.83 -0.19 6.21
N LEU A 153 -3.12 0.84 5.73
CA LEU A 153 -1.72 1.11 5.99
C LEU A 153 -1.53 2.38 6.84
N THR A 154 -2.60 3.10 7.18
CA THR A 154 -2.55 4.33 7.98
C THR A 154 -2.46 4.00 9.47
N PRO A 155 -1.35 4.31 10.16
CA PRO A 155 -1.23 4.11 11.61
C PRO A 155 -2.20 5.03 12.36
N GLY A 156 -2.79 4.53 13.45
CA GLY A 156 -3.72 5.31 14.29
C GLY A 156 -5.11 5.53 13.68
N ALA A 157 -5.42 4.89 12.55
CA ALA A 157 -6.75 4.94 11.97
C ALA A 157 -7.77 4.19 12.84
N LEU A 158 -9.02 4.64 12.79
CA LEU A 158 -10.12 4.03 13.53
C LEU A 158 -10.70 2.86 12.72
N ASP A 159 -10.51 1.63 13.22
CA ASP A 159 -11.13 0.43 12.62
C ASP A 159 -12.52 0.21 13.18
N LEU A 160 -13.48 0.00 12.29
CA LEU A 160 -14.87 -0.27 12.63
C LEU A 160 -15.35 -1.54 11.95
N SER A 161 -16.23 -2.28 12.61
CA SER A 161 -16.96 -3.40 12.01
C SER A 161 -18.38 -2.94 11.67
N MET A 162 -18.77 -3.12 10.40
CA MET A 162 -20.11 -2.83 9.91
C MET A 162 -20.82 -4.15 9.65
N GLN A 163 -21.95 -4.37 10.32
CA GLN A 163 -22.82 -5.50 10.07
C GLN A 163 -23.94 -5.10 9.12
N ALA A 164 -24.07 -5.82 8.02
CA ALA A 164 -25.13 -5.63 7.04
C ALA A 164 -25.87 -6.95 6.81
N GLU A 165 -27.17 -6.88 6.54
CA GLU A 165 -27.95 -8.08 6.18
C GLU A 165 -27.53 -8.62 4.81
N ASN A 166 -27.22 -7.72 3.87
CA ASN A 166 -26.84 -8.05 2.51
C ASN A 166 -25.56 -7.32 2.11
N ARG A 167 -24.84 -7.86 1.12
CA ARG A 167 -23.59 -7.25 0.63
C ARG A 167 -23.81 -5.87 0.00
N GLY A 168 -24.99 -5.60 -0.56
CA GLY A 168 -25.32 -4.29 -1.15
C GLY A 168 -24.26 -3.79 -2.13
N SER A 169 -23.90 -2.52 -2.02
CA SER A 169 -22.83 -1.88 -2.81
C SER A 169 -21.42 -2.06 -2.22
N LEU A 170 -21.29 -2.86 -1.14
CA LEU A 170 -20.05 -3.01 -0.39
C LEU A 170 -19.00 -3.81 -1.18
N LYS A 171 -17.84 -3.17 -1.36
CA LYS A 171 -16.64 -3.78 -1.92
C LYS A 171 -15.41 -3.20 -1.23
N PRO A 172 -14.31 -3.97 -1.13
CA PRO A 172 -13.02 -3.42 -0.73
C PRO A 172 -12.67 -2.18 -1.57
N GLY A 173 -12.18 -1.14 -0.93
CA GLY A 173 -11.88 0.16 -1.53
C GLY A 173 -13.09 1.10 -1.71
N ALA A 174 -14.31 0.67 -1.39
CA ALA A 174 -15.46 1.57 -1.43
C ALA A 174 -15.27 2.75 -0.43
N PRO A 175 -15.59 3.98 -0.82
CA PRO A 175 -15.38 5.15 0.03
C PRO A 175 -16.33 5.18 1.22
N VAL A 176 -15.82 5.67 2.34
CA VAL A 176 -16.62 6.01 3.54
C VAL A 176 -16.76 7.52 3.59
N LEU A 177 -17.99 8.00 3.63
CA LEU A 177 -18.37 9.38 3.38
C LEU A 177 -18.98 10.01 4.62
N TYR A 178 -18.54 11.22 4.94
CA TYR A 178 -19.23 12.13 5.84
C TYR A 178 -19.58 13.40 5.07
N ARG A 179 -20.87 13.70 4.93
CA ARG A 179 -21.36 14.85 4.14
C ARG A 179 -20.74 14.93 2.73
N GLN A 180 -20.71 13.80 2.02
CA GLN A 180 -20.14 13.68 0.66
C GLN A 180 -18.60 13.86 0.58
N ILE A 181 -17.91 13.97 1.72
CA ILE A 181 -16.44 14.00 1.78
C ILE A 181 -15.96 12.60 2.15
N GLN A 182 -15.02 12.05 1.37
CA GLN A 182 -14.38 10.78 1.72
C GLN A 182 -13.48 10.96 2.94
N VAL A 183 -13.80 10.24 4.01
CA VAL A 183 -13.09 10.24 5.30
C VAL A 183 -12.43 8.90 5.61
N GLY A 184 -12.68 7.88 4.80
CA GLY A 184 -12.12 6.54 4.94
C GLY A 184 -12.49 5.63 3.78
N SER A 185 -12.29 4.32 3.99
CA SER A 185 -12.65 3.30 3.01
C SER A 185 -12.99 1.96 3.66
N VAL A 186 -13.67 1.11 2.89
CA VAL A 186 -13.92 -0.29 3.24
C VAL A 186 -12.63 -1.08 2.99
N VAL A 187 -12.07 -1.70 4.03
CA VAL A 187 -10.85 -2.50 3.96
C VAL A 187 -11.14 -3.92 3.45
N SER A 188 -12.21 -4.54 3.94
CA SER A 188 -12.60 -5.90 3.56
C SER A 188 -14.08 -6.13 3.74
N VAL A 189 -14.65 -7.06 2.97
CA VAL A 189 -16.04 -7.51 3.10
C VAL A 189 -16.04 -9.03 3.15
N GLY A 190 -16.69 -9.60 4.16
CA GLY A 190 -16.79 -11.04 4.34
C GLY A 190 -18.10 -11.43 5.02
N LEU A 191 -18.25 -12.72 5.31
CA LEU A 191 -19.32 -13.17 6.21
C LEU A 191 -18.84 -13.06 7.66
N ALA A 192 -19.77 -12.77 8.56
CA ALA A 192 -19.57 -12.95 9.99
C ALA A 192 -19.22 -14.43 10.29
N SER A 193 -18.54 -14.67 11.41
CA SER A 193 -18.04 -16.01 11.78
C SER A 193 -19.13 -17.08 11.90
N ASP A 194 -20.37 -16.68 12.17
CA ASP A 194 -21.57 -17.51 12.28
C ASP A 194 -22.39 -17.54 10.97
N ALA A 195 -21.89 -16.91 9.90
CA ALA A 195 -22.55 -16.74 8.61
C ALA A 195 -23.93 -16.05 8.67
N SER A 196 -24.27 -15.37 9.78
CA SER A 196 -25.58 -14.76 9.97
C SER A 196 -25.74 -13.41 9.27
N ALA A 197 -24.63 -12.73 9.01
CA ALA A 197 -24.60 -11.40 8.41
C ALA A 197 -23.33 -11.19 7.57
N ILE A 198 -23.36 -10.17 6.73
CA ILE A 198 -22.16 -9.63 6.09
C ILE A 198 -21.43 -8.74 7.09
N GLU A 199 -20.14 -8.96 7.27
CA GLU A 199 -19.26 -8.12 8.08
C GLU A 199 -18.28 -7.38 7.16
N ALA A 200 -18.39 -6.06 7.13
CA ALA A 200 -17.46 -5.18 6.42
C ALA A 200 -16.55 -4.47 7.42
N ARG A 201 -15.24 -4.59 7.22
CA ARG A 201 -14.24 -3.84 7.99
C ARG A 201 -14.05 -2.48 7.34
N VAL A 202 -14.32 -1.43 8.08
CA VAL A 202 -14.19 -0.04 7.66
C VAL A 202 -13.04 0.60 8.40
N ARG A 203 -12.27 1.43 7.72
CA ARG A 203 -11.23 2.22 8.35
C ARG A 203 -11.42 3.70 8.05
N VAL A 204 -11.50 4.48 9.12
CA VAL A 204 -11.62 5.95 9.08
C VAL A 204 -10.26 6.56 9.39
N ARG A 205 -9.84 7.56 8.60
CA ARG A 205 -8.52 8.19 8.80
C ARG A 205 -8.43 8.89 10.17
N PRO A 206 -7.24 8.94 10.80
CA PRO A 206 -7.07 9.45 12.15
C PRO A 206 -7.65 10.85 12.37
N GLU A 207 -7.49 11.74 11.40
CA GLU A 207 -7.97 13.12 11.45
C GLU A 207 -9.52 13.24 11.46
N PHE A 208 -10.22 12.18 11.04
CA PHE A 208 -11.68 12.10 11.02
C PHE A 208 -12.26 11.16 12.08
N ALA A 209 -11.43 10.48 12.87
CA ALA A 209 -11.89 9.50 13.87
C ALA A 209 -12.89 10.10 14.87
N ARG A 210 -12.77 11.41 15.19
CA ARG A 210 -13.68 12.11 16.09
C ARG A 210 -15.09 12.34 15.53
N LEU A 211 -15.30 12.17 14.23
CA LEU A 211 -16.63 12.25 13.63
C LEU A 211 -17.49 11.06 14.02
N VAL A 212 -16.87 9.92 14.33
CA VAL A 212 -17.57 8.70 14.72
C VAL A 212 -17.74 8.66 16.24
N ARG A 213 -19.00 8.60 16.65
CA ARG A 213 -19.49 8.53 18.03
C ARG A 213 -20.42 7.33 18.20
N ALA A 214 -20.74 6.97 19.44
CA ALA A 214 -21.61 5.81 19.73
C ALA A 214 -22.98 5.88 19.04
N GLY A 215 -23.56 7.08 18.92
CA GLY A 215 -24.85 7.32 18.25
C GLY A 215 -24.78 7.47 16.71
N THR A 216 -23.61 7.27 16.09
CA THR A 216 -23.44 7.43 14.63
C THR A 216 -24.28 6.40 13.87
N LYS A 217 -24.95 6.86 12.81
CA LYS A 217 -25.74 6.01 11.92
C LYS A 217 -25.04 5.88 10.58
N PHE A 218 -24.85 4.65 10.11
CA PHE A 218 -24.21 4.32 8.84
C PHE A 218 -25.24 3.74 7.89
N TRP A 219 -25.18 4.09 6.61
CA TRP A 219 -26.04 3.52 5.57
C TRP A 219 -25.28 3.28 4.26
N ASP A 220 -25.82 2.39 3.43
CA ASP A 220 -25.33 2.14 2.08
C ASP A 220 -25.67 3.33 1.17
N ALA A 221 -24.64 4.01 0.66
CA ALA A 221 -24.77 5.18 -0.21
C ALA A 221 -24.80 4.81 -1.70
N GLY A 222 -24.84 3.52 -2.05
CA GLY A 222 -24.80 3.00 -3.41
C GLY A 222 -26.14 2.52 -3.98
N GLY A 223 -27.25 2.80 -3.31
CA GLY A 223 -28.59 2.39 -3.74
C GLY A 223 -29.31 3.43 -4.60
N LEU A 224 -30.11 2.97 -5.57
CA LEU A 224 -31.08 3.80 -6.28
C LEU A 224 -32.34 3.95 -5.43
N ARG A 225 -32.69 5.17 -5.01
CA ARG A 225 -33.96 5.42 -4.31
C ARG A 225 -35.12 5.61 -5.29
N ILE A 226 -36.12 4.74 -5.18
CA ILE A 226 -37.37 4.81 -5.96
C ILE A 226 -38.53 4.98 -4.98
N ASP A 227 -39.06 6.19 -4.87
CA ASP A 227 -40.26 6.47 -4.08
C ASP A 227 -41.49 6.32 -5.00
N ALA A 228 -42.34 5.32 -4.76
CA ALA A 228 -43.60 5.12 -5.49
C ALA A 228 -44.80 5.49 -4.60
N GLY A 229 -45.52 6.55 -4.96
CA GLY A 229 -46.70 7.02 -4.23
C GLY A 229 -47.98 6.95 -5.07
N LEU A 230 -49.13 7.15 -4.42
CA LEU A 230 -50.46 7.18 -5.07
C LEU A 230 -50.59 8.29 -6.14
N THR A 231 -49.69 9.28 -6.13
CA THR A 231 -49.63 10.44 -7.04
C THR A 231 -48.57 10.33 -8.14
N GLY A 232 -47.75 9.27 -8.15
CA GLY A 232 -46.72 9.06 -9.17
C GLY A 232 -45.42 8.43 -8.64
N ILE A 233 -44.46 8.21 -9.53
CA ILE A 233 -43.14 7.67 -9.22
C ILE A 233 -42.13 8.83 -9.15
N THR A 234 -41.48 9.01 -8.00
CA THR A 234 -40.37 9.96 -7.84
C THR A 234 -39.06 9.17 -7.77
N VAL A 235 -38.17 9.40 -8.73
CA VAL A 235 -36.82 8.82 -8.71
C VAL A 235 -35.86 9.90 -8.24
N ARG A 236 -35.21 9.68 -7.09
CA ARG A 236 -34.14 10.56 -6.59
C ARG A 236 -32.82 9.83 -6.75
N MET A 237 -32.01 10.28 -7.69
CA MET A 237 -30.60 9.89 -7.79
C MET A 237 -29.76 11.07 -7.32
N SER A 238 -28.93 10.88 -6.30
CA SER A 238 -27.91 11.88 -5.97
C SER A 238 -26.81 11.85 -7.05
N SER A 239 -26.15 12.99 -7.29
CA SER A 239 -25.07 13.09 -8.30
C SER A 239 -23.92 12.10 -8.06
N PHE A 240 -23.78 11.59 -6.82
CA PHE A 240 -22.78 10.58 -6.46
C PHE A 240 -23.25 9.14 -6.77
N GLU A 241 -24.52 8.81 -6.51
CA GLU A 241 -25.12 7.50 -6.89
C GLU A 241 -25.01 7.27 -8.41
N ALA A 242 -25.09 8.34 -9.20
CA ALA A 242 -24.94 8.31 -10.65
C ALA A 242 -23.49 8.05 -11.14
N LEU A 243 -22.47 8.24 -10.30
CA LEU A 243 -21.04 8.14 -10.68
C LEU A 243 -20.41 6.76 -10.43
N ALA A 244 -21.21 5.75 -10.11
CA ALA A 244 -20.82 4.33 -10.11
C ALA A 244 -19.62 4.01 -9.19
N GLY A 245 -19.83 4.12 -7.88
CA GLY A 245 -18.85 3.70 -6.87
C GLY A 245 -19.38 2.68 -5.87
N GLY A 246 -20.61 2.84 -5.38
CA GLY A 246 -20.99 2.26 -4.10
C GLY A 246 -20.21 2.90 -2.94
N GLY A 247 -20.70 2.80 -1.71
CA GLY A 247 -20.03 3.42 -0.56
C GLY A 247 -20.83 3.34 0.72
N ILE A 248 -20.20 3.73 1.81
CA ILE A 248 -20.87 3.86 3.12
C ILE A 248 -20.92 5.34 3.46
N ALA A 249 -22.09 5.87 3.78
CA ALA A 249 -22.21 7.21 4.33
C ALA A 249 -22.63 7.14 5.80
N PHE A 250 -22.30 8.18 6.56
CA PHE A 250 -22.76 8.28 7.94
C PHE A 250 -23.09 9.71 8.37
N ALA A 251 -23.91 9.78 9.41
CA ALA A 251 -24.27 10.99 10.10
C ALA A 251 -24.22 10.75 11.61
N THR A 252 -23.85 11.82 12.32
CA THR A 252 -23.68 11.80 13.76
C THR A 252 -24.71 12.75 14.36
N PRO A 253 -25.57 12.30 15.29
CA PRO A 253 -26.55 13.18 15.91
C PRO A 253 -25.87 14.22 16.82
N PRO A 254 -26.54 15.32 17.18
CA PRO A 254 -26.02 16.28 18.16
C PRO A 254 -25.72 15.65 19.52
N ASP A 255 -26.52 14.68 19.94
CA ASP A 255 -26.35 13.91 21.17
C ASP A 255 -25.83 12.50 20.89
N ALA A 256 -24.66 12.40 20.24
CA ALA A 256 -24.13 11.12 19.79
C ALA A 256 -23.34 10.32 20.84
N GLY A 257 -23.27 10.80 22.08
CA GLY A 257 -22.51 10.14 23.13
C GLY A 257 -20.98 10.14 22.91
N PRO A 258 -20.25 9.21 23.55
CA PRO A 258 -18.79 9.24 23.58
C PRO A 258 -18.14 8.87 22.24
N ALA A 259 -16.86 9.18 22.13
CA ALA A 259 -16.00 8.70 21.04
C ALA A 259 -15.90 7.17 21.09
N VAL A 260 -15.99 6.53 19.93
CA VAL A 260 -15.78 5.08 19.82
C VAL A 260 -14.31 4.75 19.62
N THR A 261 -13.94 3.52 19.97
CA THR A 261 -12.61 2.97 19.79
C THR A 261 -12.58 1.96 18.65
N THR A 262 -11.36 1.64 18.19
CA THR A 262 -11.10 0.60 17.20
C THR A 262 -11.75 -0.73 17.62
N GLY A 263 -12.43 -1.38 16.68
CA GLY A 263 -13.17 -2.62 16.89
C GLY A 263 -14.65 -2.42 17.21
N HIS A 264 -15.11 -1.18 17.39
CA HIS A 264 -16.53 -0.91 17.61
C HIS A 264 -17.38 -1.39 16.43
N ARG A 265 -18.52 -1.99 16.75
CA ARG A 265 -19.43 -2.59 15.79
C ARG A 265 -20.66 -1.70 15.59
N PHE A 266 -21.01 -1.47 14.33
CA PHE A 266 -22.18 -0.70 13.92
C PHE A 266 -23.04 -1.53 12.97
N SER A 267 -24.34 -1.24 12.96
CA SER A 267 -25.25 -1.75 11.94
C SER A 267 -25.23 -0.83 10.74
N LEU A 268 -25.10 -1.40 9.54
CA LEU A 268 -25.22 -0.70 8.28
C LEU A 268 -26.68 -0.76 7.82
N HIS A 269 -27.32 0.39 7.74
CA HIS A 269 -28.68 0.52 7.24
C HIS A 269 -28.70 0.48 5.71
N ALA A 270 -29.77 -0.06 5.12
CA ALA A 270 -29.94 -0.08 3.67
C ALA A 270 -30.08 1.34 3.09
N GLU A 271 -30.75 2.23 3.83
CA GLU A 271 -31.04 3.60 3.40
C GLU A 271 -30.88 4.57 4.57
N ALA A 272 -30.72 5.86 4.25
CA ALA A 272 -30.73 6.93 5.24
C ALA A 272 -32.17 7.27 5.66
N ASP A 273 -32.36 7.47 6.97
CA ASP A 273 -33.52 8.19 7.48
C ASP A 273 -33.40 9.69 7.13
N ASP A 274 -34.51 10.32 6.79
CA ASP A 274 -34.57 11.75 6.46
C ASP A 274 -34.09 12.61 7.64
N GLU A 275 -34.31 12.16 8.89
CA GLU A 275 -33.83 12.86 10.08
C GLU A 275 -32.30 12.98 10.09
N TRP A 276 -31.59 11.91 9.74
CA TRP A 276 -30.14 11.83 9.81
C TRP A 276 -29.46 12.83 8.87
N LEU A 277 -30.11 13.11 7.74
CA LEU A 277 -29.63 14.06 6.74
C LEU A 277 -29.72 15.52 7.21
N THR A 278 -30.53 15.80 8.23
CA THR A 278 -30.67 17.14 8.80
C THR A 278 -29.64 17.46 9.89
N TRP A 279 -28.99 16.44 10.45
CA TRP A 279 -28.09 16.61 11.58
C TRP A 279 -26.83 17.41 11.22
N LYS A 280 -26.58 18.46 12.02
CA LYS A 280 -25.41 19.35 11.86
C LYS A 280 -24.65 19.57 13.18
N PRO A 281 -24.08 18.52 13.81
CA PRO A 281 -23.32 18.69 15.03
C PRO A 281 -22.03 19.47 14.80
N SER A 282 -21.58 20.23 15.81
CA SER A 282 -20.25 20.83 15.86
C SER A 282 -19.29 19.84 16.50
N LEU A 283 -18.53 19.11 15.68
CA LEU A 283 -17.53 18.15 16.14
C LEU A 283 -16.14 18.68 15.78
N ALA A 284 -15.32 18.93 16.80
CA ALA A 284 -13.92 19.33 16.59
C ALA A 284 -13.12 18.18 15.97
N LEU A 285 -12.43 18.46 14.86
CA LEU A 285 -11.50 17.54 14.21
C LEU A 285 -10.13 17.54 14.90
N GLU A 286 -9.71 18.70 15.41
CA GLU A 286 -8.44 18.91 16.10
C GLU A 286 -8.57 18.77 17.64
N PRO A 287 -7.53 18.30 18.35
CA PRO A 287 -7.61 18.08 19.80
C PRO A 287 -7.84 19.32 20.66
N ASP A 288 -7.50 20.55 20.23
CA ASP A 288 -7.46 21.73 21.14
C ASP A 288 -7.58 23.10 20.42
N ALA A 289 -8.31 23.20 19.31
CA ALA A 289 -8.46 24.51 18.64
C ALA A 289 -9.20 25.55 19.52
N THR A 290 -10.22 25.10 20.27
CA THR A 290 -11.06 25.98 21.10
C THR A 290 -10.28 26.57 22.29
N ALA A 291 -9.28 25.85 22.82
CA ALA A 291 -8.41 26.36 23.87
C ALA A 291 -7.41 27.41 23.35
N ARG A 292 -6.95 27.27 22.09
CA ARG A 292 -6.06 28.25 21.44
C ARG A 292 -6.79 29.53 21.03
N GLU A 293 -8.06 29.44 20.64
CA GLU A 293 -8.86 30.60 20.24
C GLU A 293 -9.20 31.53 21.42
N LEU A 294 -9.29 30.97 22.64
CA LEU A 294 -9.41 31.74 23.89
C LEU A 294 -8.12 32.48 24.31
N ALA A 295 -6.99 32.21 23.65
CA ALA A 295 -5.69 32.81 23.94
C ALA A 295 -5.28 33.92 22.95
N LEU A 296 -6.23 34.47 22.17
CA LEU A 296 -5.96 35.68 21.39
C LEU A 296 -5.77 36.87 22.35
N PRO A 297 -4.66 37.62 22.28
CA PRO A 297 -4.48 38.81 23.11
C PRO A 297 -5.60 39.81 22.80
N ARG A 298 -6.41 40.15 23.81
CA ARG A 298 -7.42 41.20 23.69
C ARG A 298 -6.70 42.50 23.34
N PRO A 299 -7.08 43.23 22.27
CA PRO A 299 -6.50 44.54 22.02
C PRO A 299 -6.81 45.46 23.19
N LEU A 300 -5.77 45.93 23.88
CA LEU A 300 -5.87 47.00 24.85
C LEU A 300 -6.36 48.25 24.11
N ARG A 301 -7.64 48.59 24.25
CA ARG A 301 -8.13 49.91 23.86
C ARG A 301 -7.49 50.93 24.80
N ALA A 302 -6.45 51.61 24.34
CA ALA A 302 -5.96 52.82 24.99
C ALA A 302 -7.05 53.89 24.87
N THR A 303 -7.78 54.14 25.95
CA THR A 303 -8.62 55.33 26.08
C THR A 303 -7.71 56.50 26.37
N LEU A 304 -7.43 57.33 25.37
CA LEU A 304 -6.87 58.67 25.59
C LEU A 304 -7.97 59.54 26.18
N ALA A 305 -7.87 59.80 27.48
CA ALA A 305 -8.57 60.90 28.11
C ALA A 305 -7.80 62.18 27.79
N TRP A 306 -8.50 63.15 27.21
CA TRP A 306 -8.02 64.52 27.03
C TRP A 306 -8.48 65.37 28.21
#